data_AF-A0A1B7N4C7-F1
#
_entry.id   AF-A0A1B7N4C7-F1
#
_cell.length_a   1.000
_cell.length_b   1.000
_cell.length_c   1.000
_cell.angle_alpha   90.00
_cell.angle_beta   90.00
_cell.angle_gamma   90.00
#
_symmetry.space_group_name_H-M   'P 1'
#
loop_
_entity.id
_entity.type
_entity.pdbx_description
1 polymer ?
#
loop_
_entity_poly.entity_id
_entity_poly.type
_entity_poly.pdbx_seq_one_letter_code
_entity_poly.pdbx_strand_id
1 'polypeptide(L)'
;MRSTMLEDPTTLEKPWVTTKDPYARIAYFLTYSVAFLGIAASALRIYFGYKSVPLITANLCMVLDEDFTSDTDTTFGPNGNWFREVQLGGFGNGEFEMTTSSSSNSYTSDGYLYLTPTLTSDIIGMDSILNGYTYNLTDCTYNQTNPEALPGSSNSTSFDAAAYYQSCGAVSNSSTGAVINPVQSARITTRQSASIKYGKVEVRAKLPRGDWLWPAIWMLPVNNTYGPWPMSGEIDIMESRGNSRSYPDQGIDYVRGSLNWGPLSFLNAVSKTFGWWTQRRTDYGESFHTYTLEWTEQFLRIYVDSRLHYMLELSFNEPFFTRGDFPSVVQNGTQPIVLQNPWVNGTNATPFDQEFYLILNLAVGGTNGWFPDNAGDKPWLDNSNTAMRDFALAQDQWYPTWGSNGESSSFMVDSVKMWQIC
;
A
#
# COMPACT_ATOMS: atom_id res chain seq x y z
N MET A 1 35.99 44.72 -52.74
CA MET A 1 37.07 44.10 -53.55
C MET A 1 36.42 43.10 -54.49
N ARG A 2 36.44 43.35 -55.80
CA ARG A 2 36.15 42.31 -56.80
C ARG A 2 37.41 41.45 -56.92
N SER A 3 37.28 40.14 -56.81
CA SER A 3 38.40 39.21 -57.05
C SER A 3 38.92 39.44 -58.46
N THR A 4 40.20 39.78 -58.61
CA THR A 4 40.86 40.07 -59.89
C THR A 4 41.33 38.81 -60.63
N MET A 5 40.99 37.62 -60.14
CA MET A 5 41.41 36.32 -60.69
C MET A 5 40.34 35.61 -61.52
N LEU A 6 39.17 36.22 -61.74
CA LEU A 6 38.12 35.63 -62.59
C LEU A 6 37.65 36.67 -63.61
N GLU A 7 37.94 36.41 -64.88
CA GLU A 7 37.40 37.15 -66.02
C GLU A 7 35.89 36.82 -66.22
N ASP A 8 35.18 37.73 -66.89
CA ASP A 8 33.72 37.79 -67.11
C ASP A 8 33.02 36.45 -67.49
N PRO A 9 31.70 36.32 -67.26
CA PRO A 9 31.09 35.28 -66.43
C PRO A 9 31.44 33.87 -66.92
N THR A 10 32.66 33.39 -66.66
CA THR A 10 33.01 32.01 -66.98
C THR A 10 32.14 31.14 -66.10
N THR A 11 31.19 30.44 -66.72
CA THR A 11 30.32 29.47 -66.06
C THR A 11 31.21 28.57 -65.22
N LEU A 12 31.17 28.75 -63.91
CA LEU A 12 31.99 27.98 -62.98
C LEU A 12 31.76 26.52 -63.32
N GLU A 13 32.77 25.84 -63.86
CA GLU A 13 32.60 24.49 -64.34
C GLU A 13 32.28 23.65 -63.11
N LYS A 14 31.07 23.11 -63.05
CA LYS A 14 30.60 22.28 -61.93
C LYS A 14 30.59 20.82 -62.41
N PRO A 15 31.73 20.15 -62.59
CA PRO A 15 31.76 18.78 -63.10
C PRO A 15 30.96 17.79 -62.22
N TRP A 16 30.70 18.15 -60.95
CA TRP A 16 29.82 17.40 -60.05
C TRP A 16 28.32 17.47 -60.40
N VAL A 17 27.88 18.34 -61.32
CA VAL A 17 26.51 18.30 -61.89
C VAL A 17 26.45 17.63 -63.26
N THR A 18 27.59 17.38 -63.93
CA THR A 18 27.59 16.73 -65.25
C THR A 18 27.49 15.21 -65.19
N THR A 19 27.98 14.58 -64.11
CA THR A 19 27.91 13.11 -63.92
C THR A 19 27.12 12.78 -62.66
N LYS A 20 26.04 12.00 -62.81
CA LYS A 20 25.26 11.50 -61.66
C LYS A 20 26.09 10.44 -60.93
N ASP A 21 26.32 10.64 -59.63
CA ASP A 21 26.92 9.62 -58.77
C ASP A 21 25.85 8.58 -58.35
N PRO A 22 25.91 7.33 -58.85
CA PRO A 22 24.95 6.31 -58.50
C PRO A 22 25.05 5.90 -57.02
N TYR A 23 26.24 5.96 -56.41
CA TYR A 23 26.43 5.60 -55.00
C TYR A 23 25.84 6.65 -54.07
N ALA A 24 25.94 7.94 -54.41
CA ALA A 24 25.25 9.00 -53.66
C ALA A 24 23.72 8.81 -53.68
N ARG A 25 23.15 8.40 -54.81
CA ARG A 25 21.70 8.11 -54.93
C ARG A 25 21.29 6.86 -54.15
N ILE A 26 22.11 5.81 -54.18
CA ILE A 26 21.91 4.60 -53.37
C ILE A 26 21.98 4.96 -51.88
N ALA A 27 23.00 5.70 -51.46
CA ALA A 27 23.17 6.16 -50.08
C ALA A 27 21.96 6.98 -49.61
N TYR A 28 21.48 7.93 -50.43
CA TYR A 28 20.26 8.69 -50.16
C TYR A 28 19.07 7.77 -49.86
N PHE A 29 18.73 6.86 -50.79
CA PHE A 29 17.59 5.96 -50.59
C PHE A 29 17.80 4.97 -49.45
N LEU A 30 19.02 4.49 -49.23
CA LEU A 30 19.36 3.62 -48.11
C LEU A 30 19.13 4.34 -46.78
N THR A 31 19.61 5.58 -46.62
CA THR A 31 19.40 6.38 -45.41
C THR A 31 17.93 6.58 -45.10
N TYR A 32 17.11 6.99 -46.08
CA TYR A 32 15.66 7.15 -45.87
C TYR A 32 14.96 5.82 -45.64
N SER A 33 15.40 4.74 -46.28
CA SER A 33 14.83 3.40 -46.05
C SER A 33 15.10 2.94 -44.61
N VAL A 34 16.33 3.10 -44.10
CA VAL A 34 16.67 2.76 -42.71
C VAL A 34 15.90 3.64 -41.73
N ALA A 35 15.79 4.94 -41.99
CA ALA A 35 14.99 5.85 -41.15
C ALA A 35 13.51 5.44 -41.12
N PHE A 36 12.93 5.10 -42.27
CA PHE A 36 11.55 4.63 -42.37
C PHE A 36 11.34 3.30 -41.65
N LEU A 37 12.27 2.35 -41.80
CA LEU A 37 12.24 1.08 -41.06
C LEU A 37 12.30 1.30 -39.55
N GLY A 38 13.10 2.25 -39.07
CA GLY A 38 13.13 2.65 -37.66
C GLY A 38 11.77 3.17 -37.18
N ILE A 39 11.16 4.09 -37.93
CA ILE A 39 9.83 4.63 -37.63
C ILE A 39 8.77 3.52 -37.63
N ALA A 40 8.78 2.65 -38.63
CA ALA A 40 7.84 1.54 -38.73
C ALA A 40 8.01 0.55 -37.56
N ALA A 41 9.25 0.21 -37.19
CA ALA A 41 9.53 -0.64 -36.04
C ALA A 41 9.07 0.01 -34.71
N SER A 42 9.28 1.31 -34.53
CA SER A 42 8.75 2.06 -33.38
C SER A 42 7.22 2.05 -33.35
N ALA A 43 6.56 2.29 -34.49
CA ALA A 43 5.10 2.26 -34.58
C ALA A 43 4.54 0.87 -34.25
N LEU A 44 5.16 -0.19 -34.77
CA LEU A 44 4.80 -1.57 -34.43
C LEU A 44 4.97 -1.83 -32.94
N ARG A 45 6.08 -1.41 -32.34
CA ARG A 45 6.32 -1.59 -30.91
C ARG A 45 5.31 -0.84 -30.04
N ILE A 46 4.95 0.39 -30.41
CA ILE A 46 3.90 1.17 -29.73
C ILE A 46 2.55 0.46 -29.87
N TYR A 47 2.21 0.01 -31.08
CA TYR A 47 0.94 -0.68 -31.33
C TYR A 47 0.80 -1.96 -30.51
N PHE A 48 1.83 -2.83 -30.51
CA PHE A 48 1.81 -4.05 -29.72
C PHE A 48 1.84 -3.77 -28.22
N GLY A 49 2.59 -2.76 -27.77
CA GLY A 49 2.60 -2.32 -26.38
C GLY A 49 1.21 -1.84 -25.92
N TYR A 50 0.53 -1.04 -26.72
CA TYR A 50 -0.84 -0.59 -26.44
C TYR A 50 -1.82 -1.76 -26.43
N LYS A 51 -1.72 -2.67 -27.40
CA LYS A 51 -2.62 -3.82 -27.51
C LYS A 51 -2.40 -4.89 -26.44
N SER A 52 -1.21 -4.96 -25.85
CA SER A 52 -0.91 -5.95 -24.80
C SER A 52 -1.33 -5.52 -23.41
N VAL A 53 -1.71 -4.24 -23.20
CA VAL A 53 -2.13 -3.76 -21.88
C VAL A 53 -3.42 -4.48 -21.47
N PRO A 54 -3.42 -5.26 -20.37
CA PRO A 54 -4.64 -5.88 -19.90
C PRO A 54 -5.60 -4.80 -19.37
N LEU A 55 -6.87 -4.91 -19.76
CA LEU A 55 -7.96 -4.02 -19.39
C LEU A 55 -9.16 -4.84 -18.94
N ILE A 56 -9.93 -4.29 -18.01
CA ILE A 56 -11.25 -4.84 -17.66
C ILE A 56 -12.18 -4.54 -18.84
N THR A 57 -12.64 -5.58 -19.54
CA THR A 57 -13.54 -5.46 -20.70
C THR A 57 -15.00 -5.74 -20.34
N ALA A 58 -15.25 -6.38 -19.20
CA ALA A 58 -16.60 -6.61 -18.67
C ALA A 58 -17.20 -5.31 -18.10
N ASN A 59 -18.52 -5.32 -17.84
CA ASN A 59 -19.15 -4.16 -17.22
C ASN A 59 -18.77 -4.08 -15.75
N LEU A 60 -18.86 -2.88 -15.19
CA LEU A 60 -18.57 -2.61 -13.79
C LEU A 60 -19.84 -2.08 -13.12
N CYS A 61 -20.34 -2.84 -12.13
CA CYS A 61 -21.44 -2.45 -11.27
C CYS A 61 -20.90 -1.80 -10.00
N MET A 62 -21.47 -0.68 -9.60
CA MET A 62 -21.09 0.03 -8.38
C MET A 62 -21.51 -0.79 -7.15
N VAL A 63 -20.59 -0.92 -6.20
CA VAL A 63 -20.78 -1.62 -4.92
C VAL A 63 -20.68 -0.64 -3.75
N LEU A 64 -19.75 0.32 -3.84
CA LEU A 64 -19.61 1.41 -2.87
C LEU A 64 -19.30 2.71 -3.62
N ASP A 65 -19.95 3.80 -3.22
CA ASP A 65 -19.64 5.18 -3.62
C ASP A 65 -19.79 6.04 -2.37
N GLU A 66 -18.66 6.33 -1.73
CA GLU A 66 -18.57 7.13 -0.51
C GLU A 66 -17.81 8.41 -0.82
N ASP A 67 -18.46 9.56 -0.56
CA ASP A 67 -17.91 10.89 -0.79
C ASP A 67 -17.68 11.68 0.51
N PHE A 68 -17.95 11.07 1.68
CA PHE A 68 -17.74 11.64 3.01
C PHE A 68 -18.38 13.02 3.22
N THR A 69 -19.42 13.35 2.45
CA THR A 69 -20.25 14.55 2.66
C THR A 69 -21.22 14.39 3.84
N SER A 70 -21.46 13.14 4.25
CA SER A 70 -22.27 12.81 5.41
C SER A 70 -21.52 13.11 6.72
N ASP A 71 -22.27 13.38 7.78
CA ASP A 71 -21.68 13.58 9.11
C ASP A 71 -21.03 12.30 9.67
N THR A 72 -20.20 12.49 10.69
CA THR A 72 -19.37 11.40 11.26
C THR A 72 -20.24 10.27 11.82
N ASP A 73 -21.38 10.61 12.44
CA ASP A 73 -22.27 9.63 13.04
C ASP A 73 -22.99 8.80 11.97
N THR A 74 -23.25 9.36 10.79
CA THR A 74 -23.82 8.64 9.65
C THR A 74 -22.77 7.73 9.02
N THR A 75 -21.53 8.20 8.82
CA THR A 75 -20.45 7.42 8.21
C THR A 75 -20.09 6.18 9.02
N PHE A 76 -20.06 6.29 10.36
CA PHE A 76 -19.64 5.22 11.28
C PHE A 76 -20.77 4.61 12.11
N GLY A 77 -22.01 5.05 11.89
CA GLY A 77 -23.18 4.57 12.63
C GLY A 77 -23.65 3.17 12.19
N PRO A 78 -24.75 2.65 12.77
CA PRO A 78 -25.24 1.30 12.51
C PRO A 78 -25.57 0.97 11.05
N ASN A 79 -25.84 1.98 10.22
CA ASN A 79 -26.09 1.84 8.78
C ASN A 79 -24.98 2.48 7.94
N GLY A 80 -23.87 2.85 8.57
CA GLY A 80 -22.71 3.44 7.90
C GLY A 80 -21.94 2.39 7.11
N ASN A 81 -21.18 2.86 6.11
CA ASN A 81 -20.34 1.98 5.30
C ASN A 81 -19.05 1.57 6.02
N TRP A 82 -18.70 2.21 7.13
CA TRP A 82 -17.41 2.05 7.78
C TRP A 82 -17.54 1.61 9.23
N PHE A 83 -16.84 0.54 9.57
CA PHE A 83 -16.70 0.07 10.94
C PHE A 83 -15.33 0.49 11.48
N ARG A 84 -15.27 1.06 12.68
CA ARG A 84 -14.02 1.42 13.37
C ARG A 84 -13.47 0.20 14.09
N GLU A 85 -12.22 -0.16 13.82
CA GLU A 85 -11.50 -1.17 14.58
C GLU A 85 -10.79 -0.51 15.77
N VAL A 86 -10.97 -1.04 16.98
CA VAL A 86 -10.49 -0.46 18.24
C VAL A 86 -9.68 -1.50 18.99
N GLN A 87 -8.35 -1.39 18.90
CA GLN A 87 -7.38 -2.32 19.48
C GLN A 87 -6.01 -1.65 19.69
N LEU A 88 -5.22 -2.19 20.60
CA LEU A 88 -3.84 -1.75 20.88
C LEU A 88 -2.76 -2.82 20.64
N GLY A 89 -3.15 -3.98 20.10
CA GLY A 89 -2.27 -5.15 19.89
C GLY A 89 -1.33 -5.05 18.67
N GLY A 90 -1.31 -3.91 17.97
CA GLY A 90 -0.39 -3.62 16.88
C GLY A 90 -0.60 -4.42 15.58
N PHE A 91 -1.78 -5.02 15.40
CA PHE A 91 -2.28 -5.66 14.16
C PHE A 91 -1.30 -6.62 13.44
N GLY A 92 -0.43 -7.30 14.20
CA GLY A 92 0.57 -8.23 13.65
C GLY A 92 1.86 -7.57 13.15
N ASN A 93 1.92 -6.24 13.12
CA ASN A 93 3.07 -5.45 12.70
C ASN A 93 3.87 -4.86 13.88
N GLY A 94 3.36 -5.00 15.10
CA GLY A 94 3.96 -4.39 16.29
C GLY A 94 3.89 -2.87 16.29
N GLU A 95 2.86 -2.32 15.62
CA GLU A 95 2.53 -0.90 15.54
C GLU A 95 2.42 -0.24 16.94
N PHE A 96 2.78 1.04 17.05
CA PHE A 96 2.91 1.75 18.33
C PHE A 96 1.70 2.60 18.70
N GLU A 97 0.74 2.76 17.79
CA GLU A 97 -0.54 3.36 18.11
C GLU A 97 -1.51 2.34 18.72
N MET A 98 -2.49 2.86 19.45
CA MET A 98 -3.77 2.19 19.62
C MET A 98 -4.79 2.81 18.66
N THR A 99 -5.67 2.00 18.11
CA THR A 99 -6.79 2.47 17.30
C THR A 99 -8.00 2.71 18.20
N THR A 100 -8.74 3.79 17.97
CA THR A 100 -9.85 4.21 18.86
C THR A 100 -11.13 4.50 18.08
N SER A 101 -12.27 4.50 18.78
CA SER A 101 -13.54 4.99 18.23
C SER A 101 -13.71 6.52 18.34
N SER A 102 -12.70 7.22 18.85
CA SER A 102 -12.77 8.66 19.12
C SER A 102 -12.95 9.46 17.83
N SER A 103 -13.82 10.46 17.87
CA SER A 103 -13.96 11.46 16.82
C SER A 103 -12.72 12.36 16.70
N SER A 104 -11.75 12.27 17.61
CA SER A 104 -10.44 12.92 17.43
C SER A 104 -9.54 12.16 16.46
N ASN A 105 -9.77 10.85 16.28
CA ASN A 105 -8.91 10.00 15.45
C ASN A 105 -9.55 9.61 14.11
N SER A 106 -10.88 9.49 14.05
CA SER A 106 -11.58 9.28 12.78
C SER A 106 -12.88 10.09 12.72
N TYR A 107 -12.98 11.00 11.76
CA TYR A 107 -14.13 11.89 11.62
C TYR A 107 -14.27 12.37 10.18
N THR A 108 -15.48 12.80 9.83
CA THR A 108 -15.75 13.51 8.58
C THR A 108 -15.89 15.00 8.83
N SER A 109 -15.29 15.82 7.97
CA SER A 109 -15.39 17.27 8.03
C SER A 109 -15.12 17.85 6.64
N ASP A 110 -15.84 18.92 6.27
CA ASP A 110 -15.67 19.62 4.99
C ASP A 110 -15.69 18.70 3.74
N GLY A 111 -16.44 17.59 3.79
CA GLY A 111 -16.52 16.62 2.69
C GLY A 111 -15.34 15.64 2.59
N TYR A 112 -14.53 15.53 3.65
CA TYR A 112 -13.41 14.61 3.73
C TYR A 112 -13.51 13.73 4.96
N LEU A 113 -13.05 12.49 4.85
CA LEU A 113 -12.68 11.67 5.99
C LEU A 113 -11.25 12.02 6.44
N TYR A 114 -11.05 12.15 7.74
CA TYR A 114 -9.76 12.34 8.38
C TYR A 114 -9.46 11.15 9.28
N LEU A 115 -8.31 10.51 9.07
CA LEU A 115 -7.69 9.63 10.06
C LEU A 115 -6.51 10.40 10.68
N THR A 116 -6.64 10.80 11.94
CA THR A 116 -5.72 11.74 12.59
C THR A 116 -5.02 11.09 13.78
N PRO A 117 -3.69 11.11 13.86
CA PRO A 117 -2.98 10.60 15.01
C PRO A 117 -2.98 11.65 16.13
N THR A 118 -3.19 11.24 17.37
CA THR A 118 -3.15 12.09 18.56
C THR A 118 -2.26 11.47 19.63
N LEU A 119 -1.76 12.28 20.55
CA LEU A 119 -0.87 11.78 21.60
C LEU A 119 -1.68 11.16 22.74
N THR A 120 -1.29 9.96 23.17
CA THR A 120 -1.83 9.37 24.41
C THR A 120 -1.42 10.20 25.63
N SER A 121 -0.27 10.88 25.57
CA SER A 121 0.26 11.70 26.67
C SER A 121 -0.60 12.94 26.96
N ASP A 122 -1.36 13.44 25.98
CA ASP A 122 -2.32 14.52 26.18
C ASP A 122 -3.52 14.09 27.04
N ILE A 123 -3.81 12.79 27.11
CA ILE A 123 -4.96 12.24 27.84
C ILE A 123 -4.56 11.75 29.23
N ILE A 124 -3.50 10.95 29.33
CA ILE A 124 -3.11 10.29 30.59
C ILE A 124 -1.77 10.77 31.16
N GLY A 125 -1.05 11.64 30.45
CA GLY A 125 0.30 12.08 30.82
C GLY A 125 1.39 11.07 30.46
N MET A 126 2.59 11.58 30.18
CA MET A 126 3.75 10.76 29.82
C MET A 126 4.18 9.81 30.95
N ASP A 127 4.08 10.23 32.22
CA ASP A 127 4.43 9.37 33.36
C ASP A 127 3.58 8.09 33.41
N SER A 128 2.27 8.21 33.12
CA SER A 128 1.35 7.08 33.04
C SER A 128 1.66 6.15 31.88
N ILE A 129 2.04 6.69 30.72
CA ILE A 129 2.52 5.90 29.58
C ILE A 129 3.72 5.04 29.99
N LEU A 130 4.65 5.63 30.75
CA LEU A 130 5.94 5.01 31.03
C LEU A 130 5.93 4.08 32.24
N ASN A 131 5.01 4.22 33.19
CA ASN A 131 5.02 3.41 34.41
C ASN A 131 3.70 3.43 35.22
N GLY A 132 3.33 2.27 35.77
CA GLY A 132 2.39 2.14 36.87
C GLY A 132 0.92 2.41 36.52
N TYR A 133 0.57 2.36 35.23
CA TYR A 133 -0.77 2.67 34.75
C TYR A 133 -1.38 1.46 34.05
N THR A 134 -2.69 1.27 34.21
CA THR A 134 -3.47 0.28 33.46
C THR A 134 -4.45 1.02 32.55
N TYR A 135 -4.33 0.77 31.24
CA TYR A 135 -5.22 1.31 30.23
C TYR A 135 -6.09 0.20 29.66
N ASN A 136 -7.41 0.41 29.61
CA ASN A 136 -8.37 -0.56 29.08
C ASN A 136 -9.23 0.09 28.00
N LEU A 137 -9.36 -0.56 26.84
CA LEU A 137 -10.28 -0.17 25.78
C LEU A 137 -11.67 -0.74 26.08
N THR A 138 -12.61 0.11 26.48
CA THR A 138 -13.98 -0.30 26.83
C THR A 138 -14.80 -0.78 25.64
N ASP A 139 -14.41 -0.36 24.44
CA ASP A 139 -15.05 -0.58 23.15
C ASP A 139 -14.19 -1.45 22.22
N CYS A 140 -13.28 -2.25 22.80
CA CYS A 140 -12.36 -3.10 22.04
C CYS A 140 -13.11 -4.03 21.07
N THR A 141 -12.68 -4.04 19.80
CA THR A 141 -13.37 -4.78 18.72
C THR A 141 -12.68 -6.09 18.33
N TYR A 142 -11.66 -6.54 19.07
CA TYR A 142 -10.88 -7.75 18.74
C TYR A 142 -11.76 -8.97 18.39
N ASN A 143 -12.82 -9.22 19.17
CA ASN A 143 -13.72 -10.36 18.94
C ASN A 143 -14.60 -10.21 17.70
N GLN A 144 -14.77 -8.99 17.19
CA GLN A 144 -15.54 -8.73 15.97
C GLN A 144 -14.66 -8.83 14.73
N THR A 145 -13.40 -8.39 14.82
CA THR A 145 -12.44 -8.43 13.72
C THR A 145 -11.74 -9.80 13.61
N ASN A 146 -11.65 -10.54 14.71
CA ASN A 146 -11.11 -11.90 14.75
C ASN A 146 -12.13 -12.84 15.41
N PRO A 147 -13.31 -13.06 14.79
CA PRO A 147 -14.37 -13.84 15.42
C PRO A 147 -13.95 -15.29 15.63
N GLU A 148 -14.27 -15.82 16.82
CA GLU A 148 -14.26 -17.26 17.06
C GLU A 148 -15.16 -17.95 16.03
N ALA A 149 -14.65 -18.98 15.36
CA ALA A 149 -15.51 -19.88 14.60
C ALA A 149 -16.33 -20.74 15.57
N LEU A 150 -17.67 -20.70 15.46
CA LEU A 150 -18.59 -21.46 16.29
C LEU A 150 -18.26 -22.98 16.30
N PRO A 151 -18.49 -23.69 17.43
CA PRO A 151 -18.29 -25.13 17.51
C PRO A 151 -19.17 -25.86 16.48
N GLY A 152 -18.54 -26.58 15.54
CA GLY A 152 -19.22 -27.31 14.46
C GLY A 152 -18.81 -26.88 13.04
N SER A 153 -18.05 -25.78 12.90
CA SER A 153 -17.26 -25.53 11.70
C SER A 153 -15.98 -26.37 11.76
N SER A 154 -15.51 -26.90 10.62
CA SER A 154 -14.25 -27.66 10.53
C SER A 154 -13.00 -26.83 10.83
N ASN A 155 -13.15 -25.53 11.14
CA ASN A 155 -12.10 -24.59 11.52
C ASN A 155 -12.36 -23.98 12.91
N SER A 156 -12.65 -24.80 13.92
CA SER A 156 -12.77 -24.40 15.32
C SER A 156 -11.44 -23.80 15.83
N THR A 157 -11.26 -22.49 15.74
CA THR A 157 -10.21 -21.77 16.49
C THR A 157 -10.76 -21.47 17.88
N SER A 158 -10.09 -21.98 18.92
CA SER A 158 -10.34 -21.60 20.31
C SER A 158 -10.17 -20.08 20.49
N PHE A 159 -10.97 -19.46 21.36
CA PHE A 159 -10.76 -18.08 21.79
C PHE A 159 -9.30 -17.82 22.18
N ASP A 160 -8.63 -16.91 21.49
CA ASP A 160 -7.29 -16.49 21.88
C ASP A 160 -7.38 -15.40 22.96
N ALA A 161 -7.55 -15.84 24.20
CA ALA A 161 -7.64 -14.96 25.35
C ALA A 161 -6.38 -14.09 25.51
N ALA A 162 -5.20 -14.63 25.18
CA ALA A 162 -3.94 -13.89 25.30
C ALA A 162 -3.90 -12.73 24.32
N ALA A 163 -4.23 -12.98 23.05
CA ALA A 163 -4.31 -11.93 22.04
C ALA A 163 -5.43 -10.92 22.33
N TYR A 164 -6.58 -11.36 22.87
CA TYR A 164 -7.62 -10.46 23.33
C TYR A 164 -7.12 -9.50 24.42
N TYR A 165 -6.48 -10.02 25.47
CA TYR A 165 -5.99 -9.16 26.55
C TYR A 165 -4.93 -8.17 26.07
N GLN A 166 -4.03 -8.59 25.18
CA GLN A 166 -3.04 -7.70 24.56
C GLN A 166 -3.67 -6.67 23.62
N SER A 167 -4.83 -6.97 23.02
CA SER A 167 -5.49 -6.06 22.09
C SER A 167 -6.43 -5.09 22.76
N CYS A 168 -6.91 -5.41 23.97
CA CYS A 168 -7.94 -4.64 24.67
C CYS A 168 -7.44 -3.93 25.95
N GLY A 169 -6.22 -4.21 26.40
CA GLY A 169 -5.64 -3.54 27.56
C GLY A 169 -4.12 -3.57 27.59
N ALA A 170 -3.53 -2.57 28.25
CA ALA A 170 -2.09 -2.46 28.45
C ALA A 170 -1.78 -2.03 29.89
N VAL A 171 -0.63 -2.48 30.40
CA VAL A 171 -0.12 -2.09 31.71
C VAL A 171 1.31 -1.60 31.55
N SER A 172 1.56 -0.34 31.92
CA SER A 172 2.90 0.25 31.89
C SER A 172 3.69 -0.15 33.14
N ASN A 173 4.97 -0.47 32.96
CA ASN A 173 5.86 -0.86 34.04
C ASN A 173 7.31 -0.57 33.68
N SER A 174 7.94 0.34 34.42
CA SER A 174 9.31 0.78 34.18
C SER A 174 10.34 -0.34 34.32
N SER A 175 10.06 -1.37 35.13
CA SER A 175 10.98 -2.48 35.37
C SER A 175 11.02 -3.48 34.21
N THR A 176 9.89 -3.64 33.50
CA THR A 176 9.80 -4.52 32.32
C THR A 176 10.01 -3.75 31.01
N GLY A 177 9.92 -2.41 31.05
CA GLY A 177 9.93 -1.55 29.87
C GLY A 177 8.59 -1.49 29.13
N ALA A 178 7.55 -2.15 29.64
CA ALA A 178 6.21 -2.09 29.07
C ALA A 178 5.63 -0.67 29.20
N VAL A 179 4.97 -0.21 28.14
CA VAL A 179 4.35 1.12 28.08
C VAL A 179 2.90 1.00 27.59
N ILE A 180 2.10 2.03 27.84
CA ILE A 180 0.86 2.23 27.10
C ILE A 180 1.22 2.76 25.71
N ASN A 181 0.51 2.33 24.65
CA ASN A 181 0.75 2.81 23.29
C ASN A 181 0.81 4.34 23.27
N PRO A 182 1.94 4.96 22.87
CA PRO A 182 2.16 6.40 23.00
C PRO A 182 1.29 7.26 22.09
N VAL A 183 0.68 6.66 21.07
CA VAL A 183 -0.16 7.33 20.08
C VAL A 183 -1.54 6.69 20.03
N GLN A 184 -2.57 7.51 19.77
CA GLN A 184 -3.90 7.08 19.36
C GLN A 184 -4.09 7.40 17.88
N SER A 185 -4.71 6.51 17.13
CA SER A 185 -5.01 6.69 15.71
C SER A 185 -6.29 5.95 15.32
N ALA A 186 -6.52 5.73 14.03
CA ALA A 186 -7.70 5.07 13.51
C ALA A 186 -7.38 4.03 12.44
N ARG A 187 -8.20 2.98 12.45
CA ARG A 187 -8.31 1.93 11.44
C ARG A 187 -9.78 1.66 11.21
N ILE A 188 -10.21 1.72 9.95
CA ILE A 188 -11.61 1.57 9.56
C ILE A 188 -11.74 0.57 8.43
N THR A 189 -12.86 -0.13 8.37
CA THR A 189 -13.07 -1.23 7.42
C THR A 189 -14.49 -1.26 6.86
N THR A 190 -14.64 -1.73 5.63
CA THR A 190 -15.93 -2.01 4.99
C THR A 190 -16.42 -3.44 5.21
N ARG A 191 -15.75 -4.24 6.05
CA ARG A 191 -16.04 -5.68 6.22
C ARG A 191 -17.51 -6.02 6.48
N GLN A 192 -18.24 -5.13 7.16
CA GLN A 192 -19.65 -5.35 7.53
C GLN A 192 -20.65 -4.79 6.50
N SER A 193 -20.18 -4.08 5.46
CA SER A 193 -21.00 -3.29 4.55
C SER A 193 -20.75 -3.60 3.07
N ALA A 194 -19.48 -3.69 2.66
CA ALA A 194 -19.08 -3.82 1.26
C ALA A 194 -17.82 -4.67 1.09
N SER A 195 -17.88 -5.60 0.16
CA SER A 195 -16.75 -6.41 -0.34
C SER A 195 -16.89 -6.58 -1.86
N ILE A 196 -15.79 -6.84 -2.55
CA ILE A 196 -15.81 -7.20 -3.98
C ILE A 196 -14.91 -8.40 -4.25
N LYS A 197 -15.28 -9.18 -5.28
CA LYS A 197 -14.37 -10.09 -5.98
C LYS A 197 -14.30 -9.68 -7.44
N TYR A 198 -13.09 -9.32 -7.88
CA TYR A 198 -12.80 -8.80 -9.21
C TYR A 198 -13.56 -7.52 -9.58
N GLY A 199 -12.83 -6.52 -10.05
CA GLY A 199 -13.37 -5.24 -10.47
C GLY A 199 -12.35 -4.14 -10.27
N LYS A 200 -12.79 -3.03 -9.69
CA LYS A 200 -11.99 -1.83 -9.53
C LYS A 200 -12.23 -1.19 -8.16
N VAL A 201 -11.17 -0.74 -7.51
CA VAL A 201 -11.25 0.11 -6.31
C VAL A 201 -10.51 1.40 -6.61
N GLU A 202 -11.12 2.54 -6.34
CA GLU A 202 -10.48 3.86 -6.38
C GLU A 202 -10.64 4.54 -5.02
N VAL A 203 -9.53 5.01 -4.48
CA VAL A 203 -9.50 5.82 -3.27
C VAL A 203 -8.77 7.12 -3.58
N ARG A 204 -9.46 8.25 -3.50
CA ARG A 204 -8.85 9.57 -3.66
C ARG A 204 -8.45 10.09 -2.28
N ALA A 205 -7.15 10.20 -2.04
CA ALA A 205 -6.62 10.56 -0.73
C ALA A 205 -5.35 11.41 -0.83
N LYS A 206 -5.02 12.12 0.26
CA LYS A 206 -3.81 12.91 0.45
C LYS A 206 -3.06 12.36 1.66
N LEU A 207 -1.77 12.10 1.50
CA LEU A 207 -0.99 11.42 2.53
C LEU A 207 -0.62 12.35 3.69
N PRO A 208 -0.57 11.81 4.93
CA PRO A 208 -0.11 12.53 6.10
C PRO A 208 1.41 12.77 6.07
N ARG A 209 1.83 13.88 6.67
CA ARG A 209 3.22 14.27 6.90
C ARG A 209 3.58 14.08 8.36
N GLY A 210 4.72 13.45 8.59
CA GLY A 210 5.24 13.26 9.93
C GLY A 210 6.09 12.02 10.01
N ASP A 211 7.16 12.10 10.79
CA ASP A 211 8.02 10.96 11.01
C ASP A 211 7.24 9.81 11.63
N TRP A 212 7.52 8.62 11.12
CA TRP A 212 6.98 7.34 11.60
C TRP A 212 5.49 7.13 11.35
N LEU A 213 4.83 7.99 10.59
CA LEU A 213 3.46 7.77 10.12
C LEU A 213 3.44 6.74 8.97
N TRP A 214 2.45 5.85 8.98
CA TRP A 214 2.26 4.78 8.00
C TRP A 214 0.79 4.75 7.54
N PRO A 215 0.40 5.60 6.58
CA PRO A 215 -0.90 5.52 5.93
C PRO A 215 -1.00 4.26 5.05
N ALA A 216 -2.14 3.59 5.07
CA ALA A 216 -2.40 2.43 4.23
C ALA A 216 -3.83 2.38 3.67
N ILE A 217 -3.93 1.94 2.41
CA ILE A 217 -5.16 1.56 1.71
C ILE A 217 -4.96 0.13 1.24
N TRP A 218 -5.74 -0.80 1.76
CA TRP A 218 -5.48 -2.22 1.55
C TRP A 218 -6.73 -3.04 1.76
N MET A 219 -6.65 -4.33 1.44
CA MET A 219 -7.79 -5.22 1.48
C MET A 219 -7.42 -6.57 2.07
N LEU A 220 -8.34 -7.12 2.85
CA LEU A 220 -8.29 -8.48 3.38
C LEU A 220 -9.47 -9.31 2.88
N PRO A 221 -9.33 -10.64 2.80
CA PRO A 221 -10.41 -11.51 2.39
C PRO A 221 -11.52 -11.51 3.45
N VAL A 222 -12.78 -11.52 3.01
CA VAL A 222 -13.95 -11.61 3.91
C VAL A 222 -13.89 -12.90 4.73
N ASN A 223 -13.48 -13.99 4.07
CA ASN A 223 -13.32 -15.31 4.67
C ASN A 223 -11.90 -15.82 4.45
N ASN A 224 -11.31 -16.42 5.48
CA ASN A 224 -10.01 -17.10 5.41
C ASN A 224 -10.13 -18.48 4.72
N THR A 225 -10.62 -18.50 3.47
CA THR A 225 -10.97 -19.72 2.71
C THR A 225 -9.80 -20.70 2.60
N TYR A 226 -8.57 -20.21 2.50
CA TYR A 226 -7.36 -21.03 2.33
C TYR A 226 -6.56 -21.21 3.62
N GLY A 227 -7.06 -20.70 4.75
CA GLY A 227 -6.37 -20.69 6.03
C GLY A 227 -5.98 -19.28 6.50
N PRO A 228 -5.34 -19.16 7.67
CA PRO A 228 -4.90 -17.87 8.23
C PRO A 228 -3.94 -17.12 7.31
N TRP A 229 -3.77 -15.83 7.57
CA TRP A 229 -2.81 -14.99 6.86
C TRP A 229 -1.40 -15.62 6.85
N PRO A 230 -0.67 -15.58 5.71
CA PRO A 230 -1.02 -14.95 4.44
C PRO A 230 -1.66 -15.93 3.42
N MET A 231 -2.12 -17.12 3.83
CA MET A 231 -2.61 -18.14 2.89
C MET A 231 -3.86 -17.69 2.12
N SER A 232 -4.70 -16.86 2.73
CA SER A 232 -5.89 -16.30 2.09
C SER A 232 -5.66 -14.96 1.37
N GLY A 233 -4.40 -14.49 1.34
CA GLY A 233 -4.01 -13.28 0.63
C GLY A 233 -4.28 -11.97 1.39
N GLU A 234 -3.59 -10.93 0.96
CA GLU A 234 -3.78 -9.52 1.32
C GLU A 234 -3.37 -8.65 0.13
N ILE A 235 -4.13 -7.60 -0.16
CA ILE A 235 -3.87 -6.70 -1.28
C ILE A 235 -3.59 -5.30 -0.74
N ASP A 236 -2.34 -4.85 -0.84
CA ASP A 236 -1.93 -3.50 -0.45
C ASP A 236 -2.01 -2.58 -1.65
N ILE A 237 -3.06 -1.76 -1.73
CA ILE A 237 -3.28 -0.82 -2.84
C ILE A 237 -2.32 0.36 -2.72
N MET A 238 -2.09 0.85 -1.50
CA MET A 238 -1.15 1.92 -1.21
C MET A 238 -0.63 1.80 0.21
N GLU A 239 0.69 1.75 0.34
CA GLU A 239 1.38 2.01 1.60
C GLU A 239 2.46 3.07 1.37
N SER A 240 2.68 3.91 2.37
CA SER A 240 3.71 4.94 2.34
C SER A 240 4.27 5.20 3.73
N ARG A 241 5.40 5.90 3.78
CA ARG A 241 5.91 6.52 5.01
C ARG A 241 5.57 8.00 4.99
N GLY A 242 5.15 8.57 6.11
CA GLY A 242 4.92 10.01 6.25
C GLY A 242 6.20 10.82 6.44
N ASN A 243 7.34 10.15 6.63
CA ASN A 243 8.65 10.78 6.74
C ASN A 243 8.93 11.67 5.53
N SER A 244 9.65 12.77 5.74
CA SER A 244 9.97 13.73 4.68
C SER A 244 10.75 13.11 3.50
N ARG A 245 10.82 13.85 2.39
CA ARG A 245 11.57 13.48 1.18
C ARG A 245 13.08 13.28 1.39
N SER A 246 13.62 13.78 2.49
CA SER A 246 15.03 13.55 2.88
C SER A 246 15.24 12.24 3.62
N TYR A 247 14.18 11.47 3.92
CA TYR A 247 14.29 10.16 4.53
C TYR A 247 15.02 9.19 3.59
N PRO A 248 16.07 8.48 4.07
CA PRO A 248 16.96 7.70 3.20
C PRO A 248 16.29 6.48 2.56
N ASP A 249 15.24 5.94 3.18
CA ASP A 249 14.65 4.65 2.82
C ASP A 249 13.26 4.76 2.22
N GLN A 250 13.01 5.78 1.38
CA GLN A 250 11.71 6.12 0.76
C GLN A 250 10.73 6.75 1.76
N GLY A 251 10.60 8.08 1.70
CA GLY A 251 9.62 8.86 2.46
C GLY A 251 8.31 9.07 1.71
N ILE A 252 7.63 10.17 2.03
CA ILE A 252 6.29 10.54 1.53
C ILE A 252 6.22 10.78 0.02
N ASP A 253 7.35 10.87 -0.68
CA ASP A 253 7.40 10.93 -2.15
C ASP A 253 7.33 9.55 -2.83
N TYR A 254 7.19 8.47 -2.06
CA TYR A 254 7.04 7.10 -2.56
C TYR A 254 5.72 6.49 -2.08
N VAL A 255 5.07 5.73 -2.96
CA VAL A 255 3.94 4.87 -2.62
C VAL A 255 4.20 3.47 -3.13
N ARG A 256 3.81 2.47 -2.35
CA ARG A 256 4.01 1.05 -2.63
C ARG A 256 2.69 0.34 -2.82
N GLY A 257 2.70 -0.62 -3.74
CA GLY A 257 1.62 -1.58 -3.93
C GLY A 257 2.19 -2.99 -3.82
N SER A 258 1.46 -3.88 -3.16
CA SER A 258 1.98 -5.16 -2.67
C SER A 258 0.88 -6.22 -2.62
N LEU A 259 1.30 -7.49 -2.68
CA LEU A 259 0.45 -8.64 -2.41
C LEU A 259 1.14 -9.53 -1.38
N ASN A 260 0.52 -9.76 -0.22
CA ASN A 260 1.02 -10.73 0.75
C ASN A 260 0.32 -12.07 0.51
N TRP A 261 1.13 -13.12 0.36
CA TRP A 261 0.67 -14.49 0.09
C TRP A 261 1.80 -15.46 0.42
N GLY A 262 1.43 -16.63 0.91
CA GLY A 262 2.41 -17.66 1.23
C GLY A 262 1.74 -18.83 1.97
N PRO A 263 2.34 -20.03 1.94
CA PRO A 263 1.79 -21.18 2.64
C PRO A 263 1.95 -21.09 4.16
N LEU A 264 2.84 -20.22 4.66
CA LEU A 264 3.10 -19.97 6.09
C LEU A 264 3.50 -18.50 6.28
N SER A 265 3.28 -17.95 7.47
CA SER A 265 3.56 -16.54 7.78
C SER A 265 5.04 -16.16 7.58
N PHE A 266 5.97 -17.02 7.97
CA PHE A 266 7.41 -16.80 7.75
C PHE A 266 7.86 -17.08 6.30
N LEU A 267 6.96 -17.54 5.44
CA LEU A 267 7.17 -17.74 4.01
C LEU A 267 6.30 -16.78 3.19
N ASN A 268 5.93 -15.63 3.75
CA ASN A 268 5.27 -14.59 2.98
C ASN A 268 6.16 -14.17 1.79
N ALA A 269 5.63 -14.31 0.58
CA ALA A 269 6.34 -14.11 -0.67
C ALA A 269 6.12 -12.70 -1.27
N VAL A 270 5.72 -11.72 -0.45
CA VAL A 270 5.51 -10.32 -0.84
C VAL A 270 6.67 -9.72 -1.64
N SER A 271 7.91 -10.13 -1.35
CA SER A 271 9.11 -9.72 -2.08
C SER A 271 9.08 -10.06 -3.58
N LYS A 272 8.21 -10.97 -4.01
CA LYS A 272 8.00 -11.32 -5.43
C LYS A 272 6.87 -10.54 -6.11
N THR A 273 6.08 -9.79 -5.34
CA THR A 273 4.84 -9.15 -5.79
C THR A 273 4.65 -7.78 -5.14
N PHE A 274 5.71 -6.98 -5.13
CA PHE A 274 5.65 -5.60 -4.69
C PHE A 274 6.32 -4.68 -5.71
N GLY A 275 5.96 -3.41 -5.65
CA GLY A 275 6.66 -2.35 -6.37
C GLY A 275 6.22 -0.98 -5.87
N TRP A 276 6.75 0.07 -6.49
CA TRP A 276 6.53 1.44 -6.04
C TRP A 276 6.53 2.44 -7.18
N TRP A 277 5.92 3.58 -6.93
CA TRP A 277 6.07 4.78 -7.75
C TRP A 277 6.59 5.93 -6.92
N THR A 278 7.32 6.85 -7.55
CA THR A 278 7.95 7.99 -6.88
C THR A 278 7.69 9.30 -7.59
N GLN A 279 7.44 10.35 -6.81
CA GLN A 279 7.38 11.72 -7.28
C GLN A 279 8.72 12.45 -7.10
N ARG A 280 9.35 12.87 -8.19
CA ARG A 280 10.69 13.47 -8.13
C ARG A 280 10.74 14.92 -7.66
N ARG A 281 9.64 15.66 -7.78
CA ARG A 281 9.61 17.14 -7.61
C ARG A 281 8.59 17.64 -6.60
N THR A 282 7.76 16.76 -6.10
CA THR A 282 6.68 16.98 -5.14
C THR A 282 6.56 15.67 -4.34
N ASP A 283 5.59 15.58 -3.45
CA ASP A 283 5.26 14.34 -2.76
C ASP A 283 3.73 14.17 -2.65
N TYR A 284 3.31 13.03 -2.11
CA TYR A 284 1.90 12.66 -2.04
C TYR A 284 1.12 13.33 -0.90
N GLY A 285 1.79 14.18 -0.09
CA GLY A 285 1.15 15.02 0.92
C GLY A 285 0.81 16.43 0.42
N GLU A 286 1.22 16.82 -0.81
CA GLU A 286 0.93 18.14 -1.37
C GLU A 286 -0.49 18.26 -1.94
N SER A 287 -1.01 17.18 -2.52
CA SER A 287 -2.32 17.16 -3.18
C SER A 287 -2.99 15.81 -3.02
N PHE A 288 -4.29 15.77 -3.31
CA PHE A 288 -5.01 14.50 -3.43
C PHE A 288 -4.58 13.75 -4.68
N HIS A 289 -4.39 12.44 -4.52
CA HIS A 289 -4.07 11.48 -5.57
C HIS A 289 -5.09 10.35 -5.56
N THR A 290 -5.28 9.68 -6.70
CA THR A 290 -6.20 8.55 -6.80
C THR A 290 -5.41 7.24 -6.85
N TYR A 291 -5.54 6.43 -5.81
CA TYR A 291 -4.95 5.11 -5.71
C TYR A 291 -5.94 4.09 -6.23
N THR A 292 -5.50 3.22 -7.14
CA THR A 292 -6.39 2.35 -7.89
C THR A 292 -5.92 0.91 -7.91
N LEU A 293 -6.85 0.00 -7.63
CA LEU A 293 -6.75 -1.42 -7.91
C LEU A 293 -7.64 -1.76 -9.11
N GLU A 294 -7.09 -2.48 -10.09
CA GLU A 294 -7.83 -3.19 -11.13
C GLU A 294 -7.51 -4.68 -11.00
N TRP A 295 -8.54 -5.51 -10.88
CA TRP A 295 -8.34 -6.90 -10.52
C TRP A 295 -9.38 -7.77 -11.22
N THR A 296 -8.92 -8.84 -11.86
CA THR A 296 -9.74 -9.81 -12.60
C THR A 296 -9.19 -11.21 -12.37
N GLU A 297 -9.86 -12.24 -12.87
CA GLU A 297 -9.32 -13.60 -12.87
C GLU A 297 -8.03 -13.76 -13.71
N GLN A 298 -7.67 -12.78 -14.55
CA GLN A 298 -6.53 -12.85 -15.47
C GLN A 298 -5.34 -11.99 -15.04
N PHE A 299 -5.59 -10.89 -14.34
CA PHE A 299 -4.55 -9.96 -13.94
C PHE A 299 -4.97 -9.11 -12.74
N LEU A 300 -3.96 -8.51 -12.10
CA LEU A 300 -4.09 -7.50 -11.07
C LEU A 300 -3.13 -6.34 -11.38
N ARG A 301 -3.61 -5.10 -11.24
CA ARG A 301 -2.81 -3.88 -11.39
C ARG A 301 -3.11 -2.91 -10.26
N ILE A 302 -2.07 -2.36 -9.67
CA ILE A 302 -2.13 -1.33 -8.63
C ILE A 302 -1.37 -0.10 -9.15
N TYR A 303 -2.00 1.07 -9.12
CA TYR A 303 -1.41 2.31 -9.66
C TYR A 303 -1.91 3.57 -8.96
N VAL A 304 -1.23 4.70 -9.19
CA VAL A 304 -1.62 6.02 -8.67
C VAL A 304 -1.80 7.03 -9.80
N ASP A 305 -2.94 7.72 -9.82
CA ASP A 305 -3.41 8.72 -10.80
C ASP A 305 -3.60 8.23 -12.24
N SER A 306 -2.67 7.42 -12.74
CA SER A 306 -2.64 6.94 -14.12
C SER A 306 -2.07 5.52 -14.15
N ARG A 307 -2.60 4.69 -15.04
CA ARG A 307 -2.06 3.33 -15.29
C ARG A 307 -0.58 3.33 -15.69
N LEU A 308 -0.04 4.45 -16.17
CA LEU A 308 1.40 4.59 -16.47
C LEU A 308 2.27 4.69 -15.21
N HIS A 309 1.69 5.02 -14.07
CA HIS A 309 2.33 5.09 -12.75
C HIS A 309 1.97 3.86 -11.93
N TYR A 310 2.02 2.67 -12.54
CA TYR A 310 1.72 1.44 -11.84
C TYR A 310 2.83 1.12 -10.82
N MET A 311 2.40 0.73 -9.63
CA MET A 311 3.25 0.18 -8.57
C MET A 311 3.41 -1.33 -8.78
N LEU A 312 2.34 -2.01 -9.19
CA LEU A 312 2.34 -3.44 -9.47
C LEU A 312 1.46 -3.75 -10.68
N GLU A 313 1.93 -4.62 -11.58
CA GLU A 313 1.13 -5.25 -12.60
C GLU A 313 1.49 -6.74 -12.66
N LEU A 314 0.51 -7.60 -12.48
CA LEU A 314 0.68 -9.04 -12.35
C LEU A 314 -0.33 -9.77 -13.21
N SER A 315 0.14 -10.61 -14.13
CA SER A 315 -0.72 -11.55 -14.86
C SER A 315 -0.82 -12.87 -14.10
N PHE A 316 -2.03 -13.43 -14.01
CA PHE A 316 -2.32 -14.73 -13.41
C PHE A 316 -2.10 -15.86 -14.44
N ASN A 317 -0.89 -15.91 -15.00
CA ASN A 317 -0.46 -16.90 -15.99
C ASN A 317 0.20 -18.15 -15.37
N GLU A 318 0.45 -18.13 -14.07
CA GLU A 318 1.10 -19.20 -13.31
C GLU A 318 0.56 -19.24 -11.87
N PRO A 319 0.34 -20.43 -11.28
CA PRO A 319 -0.09 -20.56 -9.88
C PRO A 319 0.88 -19.90 -8.90
N PHE A 320 0.34 -19.28 -7.85
CA PHE A 320 1.14 -18.60 -6.83
C PHE A 320 2.11 -19.54 -6.10
N PHE A 321 1.73 -20.79 -5.82
CA PHE A 321 2.67 -21.74 -5.19
C PHE A 321 3.94 -21.95 -6.02
N THR A 322 3.81 -22.03 -7.35
CA THR A 322 4.94 -22.16 -8.27
C THR A 322 5.73 -20.86 -8.35
N ARG A 323 5.05 -19.71 -8.47
CA ARG A 323 5.68 -18.36 -8.41
C ARG A 323 6.52 -18.18 -7.15
N GLY A 324 6.05 -18.72 -6.03
CA GLY A 324 6.69 -18.63 -4.72
C GLY A 324 8.05 -19.30 -4.67
N ASP A 325 8.26 -20.32 -5.51
CA ASP A 325 9.46 -21.18 -5.48
C ASP A 325 9.77 -21.66 -4.06
N PHE A 326 8.72 -22.13 -3.36
CA PHE A 326 8.83 -22.50 -1.96
C PHE A 326 9.60 -23.82 -1.78
N PRO A 327 10.40 -23.96 -0.71
CA PRO A 327 11.10 -25.20 -0.41
C PRO A 327 10.10 -26.34 -0.12
N SER A 328 10.43 -27.56 -0.55
CA SER A 328 9.57 -28.73 -0.32
C SER A 328 9.48 -29.17 1.15
N VAL A 329 10.46 -28.76 1.97
CA VAL A 329 10.54 -29.07 3.40
C VAL A 329 10.97 -27.82 4.15
N VAL A 330 10.29 -27.52 5.25
CA VAL A 330 10.62 -26.40 6.13
C VAL A 330 10.75 -26.85 7.58
N GLN A 331 11.52 -26.12 8.36
CA GLN A 331 11.62 -26.37 9.80
C GLN A 331 10.51 -25.61 10.51
N ASN A 332 9.61 -26.32 11.20
CA ASN A 332 8.65 -25.71 12.10
C ASN A 332 9.04 -26.04 13.54
N GLY A 333 9.80 -25.15 14.17
CA GLY A 333 10.44 -25.40 15.45
C GLY A 333 11.56 -26.44 15.31
N THR A 334 11.41 -27.59 15.98
CA THR A 334 12.44 -28.65 16.01
C THR A 334 12.21 -29.76 14.99
N GLN A 335 11.10 -29.72 14.24
CA GLN A 335 10.73 -30.79 13.32
C GLN A 335 10.69 -30.30 11.86
N PRO A 336 11.27 -31.05 10.92
CA PRO A 336 11.03 -30.82 9.51
C PRO A 336 9.61 -31.22 9.15
N ILE A 337 8.88 -30.32 8.50
CA ILE A 337 7.56 -30.58 7.95
C ILE A 337 7.61 -30.50 6.42
N VAL A 338 6.90 -31.40 5.75
CA VAL A 338 6.70 -31.32 4.30
C VAL A 338 5.77 -30.16 4.04
N LEU A 339 6.21 -29.21 3.21
CA LEU A 339 5.40 -28.07 2.86
C LEU A 339 4.27 -28.53 1.93
N GLN A 340 3.04 -28.33 2.37
CA GLN A 340 1.86 -28.62 1.56
C GLN A 340 1.47 -27.38 0.76
N ASN A 341 1.02 -27.58 -0.48
CA ASN A 341 0.44 -26.51 -1.27
C ASN A 341 -1.02 -26.28 -0.84
N PRO A 342 -1.34 -25.17 -0.15
CA PRO A 342 -2.71 -24.89 0.28
C PRO A 342 -3.67 -24.61 -0.88
N TRP A 343 -3.13 -24.31 -2.07
CA TRP A 343 -3.87 -23.89 -3.26
C TRP A 343 -3.92 -24.97 -4.36
N VAL A 344 -3.72 -26.25 -4.01
CA VAL A 344 -3.64 -27.36 -4.99
C VAL A 344 -4.86 -27.48 -5.90
N ASN A 345 -6.04 -27.08 -5.40
CA ASN A 345 -7.30 -27.11 -6.15
C ASN A 345 -7.73 -25.71 -6.65
N GLY A 346 -6.82 -24.73 -6.58
CA GLY A 346 -7.07 -23.35 -6.97
C GLY A 346 -6.87 -23.09 -8.46
N THR A 347 -7.03 -21.82 -8.82
CA THR A 347 -6.69 -21.26 -10.13
C THR A 347 -5.32 -20.57 -10.09
N ASN A 348 -4.89 -20.00 -11.21
CA ASN A 348 -3.69 -19.16 -11.21
C ASN A 348 -3.86 -17.85 -10.41
N ALA A 349 -5.11 -17.44 -10.14
CA ALA A 349 -5.41 -16.24 -9.36
C ALA A 349 -5.40 -16.51 -7.84
N THR A 350 -5.49 -17.78 -7.40
CA THR A 350 -5.51 -18.15 -5.98
C THR A 350 -4.21 -17.72 -5.28
N PRO A 351 -4.26 -17.00 -4.13
CA PRO A 351 -5.41 -16.81 -3.25
C PRO A 351 -6.29 -15.57 -3.52
N PHE A 352 -5.97 -14.76 -4.53
CA PHE A 352 -6.69 -13.55 -4.91
C PHE A 352 -7.88 -13.84 -5.82
N ASP A 353 -8.71 -14.79 -5.40
CA ASP A 353 -9.90 -15.25 -6.12
C ASP A 353 -11.16 -15.34 -5.21
N GLN A 354 -11.08 -14.76 -4.01
CA GLN A 354 -12.18 -14.64 -3.04
C GLN A 354 -12.72 -13.20 -2.97
N GLU A 355 -13.72 -12.94 -2.14
CA GLU A 355 -14.17 -11.58 -1.86
C GLU A 355 -13.25 -10.90 -0.84
N PHE A 356 -12.92 -9.64 -1.09
CA PHE A 356 -12.08 -8.81 -0.25
C PHE A 356 -12.82 -7.55 0.18
N TYR A 357 -12.64 -7.12 1.43
CA TYR A 357 -13.14 -5.86 1.97
C TYR A 357 -12.01 -4.85 2.10
N LEU A 358 -12.34 -3.55 2.11
CA LEU A 358 -11.38 -2.46 2.14
C LEU A 358 -11.08 -2.03 3.58
N ILE A 359 -9.82 -1.69 3.82
CA ILE A 359 -9.31 -1.13 5.09
C ILE A 359 -8.56 0.17 4.77
N LEU A 360 -8.81 1.19 5.61
CA LEU A 360 -8.05 2.42 5.65
C LEU A 360 -7.51 2.60 7.06
N ASN A 361 -6.21 2.88 7.20
CA ASN A 361 -5.63 3.20 8.50
C ASN A 361 -4.50 4.21 8.39
N LEU A 362 -4.18 4.77 9.56
CA LEU A 362 -2.95 5.51 9.78
C LEU A 362 -2.21 4.87 10.95
N ALA A 363 -1.30 3.95 10.63
CA ALA A 363 -0.43 3.34 11.63
C ALA A 363 0.73 4.28 11.99
N VAL A 364 1.38 4.03 13.12
CA VAL A 364 2.51 4.80 13.63
C VAL A 364 3.58 3.89 14.21
N GLY A 365 4.81 4.02 13.71
CA GLY A 365 5.91 3.15 14.09
C GLY A 365 5.65 1.69 13.73
N GLY A 366 6.28 0.76 14.45
CA GLY A 366 6.19 -0.68 14.17
C GLY A 366 7.52 -1.40 14.34
N THR A 367 7.48 -2.72 14.56
CA THR A 367 8.68 -3.57 14.69
C THR A 367 8.83 -4.60 13.58
N ASN A 368 7.99 -4.53 12.54
CA ASN A 368 8.01 -5.44 11.40
C ASN A 368 9.07 -5.11 10.33
N GLY A 369 9.90 -4.09 10.54
CA GLY A 369 10.89 -3.63 9.56
C GLY A 369 10.35 -2.66 8.50
N TRP A 370 9.09 -2.23 8.59
CA TRP A 370 8.56 -1.21 7.69
C TRP A 370 9.39 0.08 7.78
N PHE A 371 9.77 0.51 8.98
CA PHE A 371 10.79 1.54 9.17
C PHE A 371 12.13 0.85 9.41
N PRO A 372 13.09 0.86 8.47
CA PRO A 372 14.33 0.10 8.62
C PRO A 372 15.19 0.60 9.79
N ASP A 373 15.83 -0.33 10.49
CA ASP A 373 16.87 0.01 11.47
C ASP A 373 18.01 0.79 10.79
N ASN A 374 18.54 1.80 11.49
CA ASN A 374 19.60 2.73 11.02
C ASN A 374 19.18 3.69 9.89
N ALA A 375 17.88 3.91 9.68
CA ALA A 375 17.35 4.87 8.71
C ALA A 375 16.68 6.08 9.37
N GLY A 376 17.04 7.30 8.95
CA GLY A 376 16.36 8.55 9.32
C GLY A 376 16.28 8.82 10.83
N ASP A 377 17.36 8.52 11.56
CA ASP A 377 17.45 8.72 13.01
C ASP A 377 16.33 8.03 13.82
N LYS A 378 15.87 6.86 13.34
CA LYS A 378 14.88 6.00 14.01
C LYS A 378 15.24 5.78 15.49
N PRO A 379 14.35 6.14 16.44
CA PRO A 379 14.68 6.08 17.87
C PRO A 379 14.55 4.69 18.49
N TRP A 380 14.11 3.67 17.74
CA TRP A 380 13.97 2.30 18.22
C TRP A 380 14.66 1.30 17.29
N LEU A 381 14.92 0.09 17.81
CA LEU A 381 15.34 -1.06 17.03
C LEU A 381 14.22 -2.10 17.00
N ASP A 382 13.99 -2.72 15.85
CA ASP A 382 12.85 -3.65 15.65
C ASP A 382 12.88 -4.84 16.63
N ASN A 383 14.07 -5.36 16.92
CA ASN A 383 14.26 -6.50 17.81
C ASN A 383 14.41 -6.10 19.30
N SER A 384 14.23 -4.82 19.64
CA SER A 384 14.29 -4.36 21.03
C SER A 384 13.01 -4.70 21.79
N ASN A 385 13.13 -5.33 22.96
CA ASN A 385 12.00 -5.52 23.87
C ASN A 385 11.40 -4.19 24.39
N THR A 386 12.12 -3.08 24.23
CA THR A 386 11.69 -1.74 24.64
C THR A 386 11.40 -0.82 23.45
N ALA A 387 11.25 -1.35 22.23
CA ALA A 387 11.11 -0.53 21.02
C ALA A 387 10.03 0.58 21.14
N MET A 388 8.82 0.21 21.58
CA MET A 388 7.72 1.17 21.77
C MET A 388 8.02 2.18 22.89
N ARG A 389 8.77 1.78 23.93
CA ARG A 389 9.22 2.68 24.99
C ARG A 389 10.26 3.68 24.48
N ASP A 390 11.21 3.23 23.67
CA ASP A 390 12.25 4.07 23.09
C ASP A 390 11.60 5.11 22.15
N PHE A 391 10.60 4.69 21.37
CA PHE A 391 9.75 5.58 20.60
C PHE A 391 8.99 6.60 21.49
N ALA A 392 8.37 6.16 22.59
CA ALA A 392 7.66 7.05 23.52
C ALA A 392 8.59 8.09 24.17
N LEU A 393 9.81 7.69 24.55
CA LEU A 393 10.82 8.59 25.14
C LEU A 393 11.35 9.61 24.12
N ALA A 394 11.28 9.28 22.84
CA ALA A 394 11.69 10.17 21.75
C ALA A 394 10.57 11.11 21.26
N GLN A 395 9.43 11.21 21.96
CA GLN A 395 8.28 12.04 21.55
C GLN A 395 8.66 13.46 21.14
N ASP A 396 9.53 14.12 21.92
CA ASP A 396 9.97 15.50 21.65
C ASP A 396 10.83 15.62 20.37
N GLN A 397 11.34 14.52 19.82
CA GLN A 397 12.11 14.50 18.59
C GLN A 397 11.22 14.36 17.36
N TRP A 398 10.29 13.41 17.37
CA TRP A 398 9.48 13.09 16.19
C TRP A 398 8.16 13.87 16.12
N TYR A 399 7.50 14.17 17.24
CA TYR A 399 6.18 14.82 17.23
C TYR A 399 6.20 16.21 16.55
N PRO A 400 7.24 17.06 16.71
CA PRO A 400 7.29 18.34 16.00
C PRO A 400 7.21 18.23 14.47
N THR A 401 7.53 17.06 13.90
CA THR A 401 7.47 16.82 12.45
C THR A 401 6.06 16.65 11.91
N TRP A 402 5.08 16.41 12.79
CA TRP A 402 3.67 16.20 12.43
C TRP A 402 2.93 17.51 12.13
N GLY A 403 3.55 18.65 12.47
CA GLY A 403 2.97 19.99 12.32
C GLY A 403 2.02 20.36 13.47
N SER A 404 1.62 21.63 13.52
CA SER A 404 0.91 22.20 14.68
C SER A 404 -0.62 22.07 14.66
N ASN A 405 -1.22 21.72 13.52
CA ASN A 405 -2.67 21.87 13.31
C ASN A 405 -3.40 20.52 13.12
N GLY A 406 -2.73 19.38 13.28
CA GLY A 406 -3.31 18.04 13.10
C GLY A 406 -3.55 17.66 11.63
N GLU A 407 -4.05 18.59 10.81
CA GLU A 407 -4.38 18.38 9.39
C GLU A 407 -3.19 17.90 8.56
N SER A 408 -1.98 18.41 8.83
CA SER A 408 -0.76 17.97 8.12
C SER A 408 -0.43 16.51 8.39
N SER A 409 -0.71 16.01 9.59
CA SER A 409 -0.50 14.63 10.00
C SER A 409 -1.71 13.72 9.77
N SER A 410 -2.82 14.26 9.27
CA SER A 410 -4.02 13.48 8.97
C SER A 410 -3.92 12.79 7.62
N PHE A 411 -4.29 11.51 7.57
CA PHE A 411 -4.56 10.83 6.31
C PHE A 411 -5.97 11.23 5.86
N MET A 412 -6.04 12.03 4.80
CA MET A 412 -7.28 12.65 4.32
C MET A 412 -7.81 11.88 3.13
N VAL A 413 -9.09 11.48 3.15
CA VAL A 413 -9.74 10.74 2.08
C VAL A 413 -10.95 11.54 1.60
N ASP A 414 -10.96 11.82 0.30
CA ASP A 414 -12.02 12.56 -0.38
C ASP A 414 -13.12 11.64 -0.90
N SER A 415 -12.75 10.47 -1.44
CA SER A 415 -13.75 9.52 -1.89
C SER A 415 -13.21 8.11 -1.98
N VAL A 416 -14.13 7.16 -1.82
CA VAL A 416 -13.89 5.72 -2.01
C VAL A 416 -14.95 5.19 -2.96
N LYS A 417 -14.52 4.53 -4.02
CA LYS A 417 -15.41 3.89 -4.99
C LYS A 417 -14.98 2.47 -5.26
N MET A 418 -15.92 1.55 -5.18
CA MET A 418 -15.70 0.13 -5.46
C MET A 418 -16.69 -0.32 -6.51
N TRP A 419 -16.20 -0.97 -7.54
CA TRP A 419 -17.00 -1.62 -8.56
C TRP A 419 -16.62 -3.08 -8.70
N GLN A 420 -17.62 -3.91 -8.97
CA GLN A 420 -17.44 -5.32 -9.25
C GLN A 420 -17.83 -5.64 -10.68
N ILE A 421 -17.19 -6.67 -11.26
CA ILE A 421 -17.56 -7.17 -12.58
C ILE A 421 -18.99 -7.72 -12.57
N CYS A 422 -19.77 -7.24 -13.54
CA CYS A 422 -21.11 -7.69 -13.93
C CYS A 422 -21.25 -7.53 -15.46
#